data_AF-A0AA38P5V2-F1
#
_entry.id   AF-A0AA38P5V2-F1
#
_cell.length_a   1.000
_cell.length_b   1.000
_cell.length_c   1.000
_cell.angle_alpha   90.00
_cell.angle_beta   90.00
_cell.angle_gamma   90.00
#
_symmetry.space_group_name_H-M   'P 1'
#
loop_
_entity.id
_entity.type
_entity.pdbx_description
1 polymer ?
#
loop_
_entity_poly.entity_id
_entity_poly.type
_entity_poly.pdbx_seq_one_letter_code
_entity_poly.pdbx_strand_id
1 'polypeptide(L)'
;MQHIMSLELGRYIIHNGDNTVGRRSAEDLSLLPKQIVSTPRDWQETNRVFEKIGNQENGYTIKSFGSPTAHIDGLVVALLIDYVPATQWIVEQIPQQYSCTKMSI
;
A
#
# COMPACT_ATOMS: atom_id res chain seq x y z
N MET A 1 -27.15 2.09 13.87
CA MET A 1 -26.31 2.34 12.68
C MET A 1 -24.86 2.11 13.10
N GLN A 2 -24.21 1.07 12.59
CA GLN A 2 -22.79 0.87 12.82
C GLN A 2 -22.05 1.87 11.93
N HIS A 3 -21.28 2.79 12.53
CA HIS A 3 -20.34 3.60 11.78
C HIS A 3 -19.30 2.66 11.18
N ILE A 4 -19.31 2.49 9.86
CA ILE A 4 -18.15 1.97 9.14
C ILE A 4 -17.08 3.04 9.33
N MET A 5 -16.15 2.84 10.27
CA MET A 5 -15.04 3.76 10.45
C MET A 5 -14.09 3.58 9.28
N SER A 6 -14.25 4.42 8.27
CA SER A 6 -13.31 4.57 7.18
C SER A 6 -11.94 4.88 7.76
N LEU A 7 -10.90 4.16 7.33
CA LEU A 7 -9.53 4.49 7.74
C LEU A 7 -9.26 5.98 7.42
N GLU A 8 -8.70 6.72 8.38
CA GLU A 8 -8.39 8.15 8.20
C GLU A 8 -7.40 8.39 7.04
N LEU A 9 -7.26 9.65 6.63
CA LEU A 9 -6.18 10.06 5.74
C LEU A 9 -4.89 10.22 6.54
N GLY A 10 -3.76 9.91 5.92
CA GLY A 10 -2.47 10.07 6.60
C GLY A 10 -1.40 9.09 6.16
N ARG A 11 -0.40 8.96 7.03
CA ARG A 11 0.77 8.12 6.84
C ARG A 11 0.60 6.78 7.51
N TYR A 12 0.84 5.72 6.76
CA TYR A 12 0.66 4.35 7.20
C TYR A 12 1.86 3.48 6.86
N ILE A 13 2.08 2.45 7.66
CA ILE A 13 2.95 1.32 7.33
C ILE A 13 2.03 0.15 7.00
N ILE A 14 2.21 -0.46 5.84
CA ILE A 14 1.40 -1.60 5.40
C ILE A 14 2.18 -2.89 5.68
N HIS A 15 1.54 -3.82 6.38
CA HIS A 15 2.10 -5.13 6.69
C HIS A 15 1.38 -6.24 5.91
N ASN A 16 2.15 -7.25 5.50
CA ASN A 16 1.64 -8.51 5.00
C ASN A 16 2.21 -9.64 5.88
N GLY A 17 1.46 -10.00 6.93
CA GLY A 17 1.94 -10.89 7.99
C GLY A 17 3.17 -10.31 8.71
N ASP A 18 4.25 -11.07 8.72
CA ASP A 18 5.53 -10.67 9.31
C ASP A 18 6.40 -9.81 8.37
N ASN A 19 5.91 -9.52 7.17
CA ASN A 19 6.59 -8.65 6.22
C ASN A 19 6.00 -7.23 6.22
N THR A 20 6.81 -6.29 5.79
CA THR A 20 6.41 -4.91 5.49
C THR A 20 6.42 -4.70 3.98
N VAL A 21 5.43 -3.97 3.49
CA VAL A 21 5.27 -3.62 2.08
C VAL A 21 5.90 -2.26 1.84
N GLY A 22 6.50 -2.03 0.66
CA GLY A 22 7.14 -0.76 0.32
C GLY A 22 7.94 -0.82 -0.97
N ARG A 23 8.77 0.20 -1.21
CA ARG A 23 9.76 0.20 -2.29
C ARG A 23 11.06 -0.49 -1.85
N ARG A 24 11.90 -0.85 -2.82
CA ARG A 24 13.24 -1.36 -2.53
C ARG A 24 14.14 -0.24 -2.01
N SER A 25 15.14 -0.60 -1.20
CA SER A 25 16.14 0.34 -0.67
C SER A 25 17.01 0.94 -1.78
N ALA A 26 17.41 0.07 -2.71
CA ALA A 26 18.17 0.41 -3.89
C ALA A 26 17.29 0.17 -5.13
N GLU A 27 17.14 1.21 -5.92
CA GLU A 27 16.47 1.19 -7.20
C GLU A 27 17.39 1.84 -8.24
N ASP A 28 17.23 1.45 -9.51
CA ASP A 28 17.89 2.17 -10.58
C ASP A 28 17.36 3.62 -10.70
N LEU A 29 18.11 4.48 -11.38
CA LEU A 29 17.77 5.90 -11.56
C LEU A 29 16.78 6.17 -12.69
N SER A 30 16.18 5.12 -13.29
CA SER A 30 15.18 5.33 -14.33
C SER A 30 13.89 5.89 -13.75
N LEU A 31 13.12 6.58 -14.58
CA LEU A 31 11.75 7.01 -14.27
C LEU A 31 10.72 5.90 -14.55
N LEU A 32 11.16 4.67 -14.80
CA LEU A 32 10.27 3.54 -14.94
C LEU A 32 9.52 3.29 -13.62
N PRO A 33 8.31 2.72 -13.68
CA PRO A 33 7.56 2.36 -12.49
C PRO A 33 8.39 1.53 -11.53
N LYS A 34 8.30 1.85 -10.24
CA LYS A 34 9.05 1.14 -9.20
C LYS A 34 8.15 0.15 -8.50
N GLN A 35 8.54 -1.12 -8.52
CA GLN A 35 7.71 -2.18 -7.96
C GLN A 35 7.55 -2.02 -6.44
N ILE A 36 6.31 -2.16 -5.97
CA ILE A 36 6.02 -2.33 -4.56
C ILE A 36 6.26 -3.80 -4.19
N VAL A 37 7.15 -4.03 -3.23
CA VAL A 37 7.60 -5.36 -2.82
C VAL A 37 7.29 -5.61 -1.35
N SER A 38 7.25 -6.88 -0.97
CA SER A 38 7.15 -7.33 0.42
C SER A 38 8.54 -7.74 0.91
N THR A 39 8.91 -7.31 2.10
CA THR A 39 10.24 -7.53 2.69
C THR A 39 10.13 -7.82 4.18
N PRO A 40 11.07 -8.56 4.80
CA PRO A 40 11.05 -8.82 6.24
C PRO A 40 10.93 -7.53 7.08
N ARG A 41 10.17 -7.60 8.17
CA ARG A 41 9.86 -6.44 9.04
C ARG A 41 11.10 -5.78 9.66
N ASP A 42 12.16 -6.54 9.90
CA ASP A 42 13.37 -6.08 10.59
C ASP A 42 14.22 -5.09 9.78
N TRP A 43 13.85 -4.88 8.52
CA TRP A 43 14.51 -3.95 7.62
C TRP A 43 13.90 -2.56 7.80
N GLN A 44 14.52 -1.72 8.61
CA GLN A 44 14.03 -0.37 8.92
C GLN A 44 14.36 0.62 7.81
N GLU A 45 13.37 0.99 6.99
CA GLU A 45 13.54 2.06 6.00
C GLU A 45 12.29 2.94 5.85
N THR A 46 12.55 4.25 5.67
CA THR A 46 11.59 5.32 5.35
C THR A 46 10.82 5.08 4.03
N ASN A 47 11.31 4.17 3.19
CA ASN A 47 10.71 3.78 1.90
C ASN A 47 9.45 2.91 2.03
N ARG A 48 8.96 2.71 3.26
CA ARG A 48 7.81 1.87 3.63
C ARG A 48 6.62 2.65 4.17
N VAL A 49 6.71 3.98 4.14
CA VAL A 49 5.61 4.87 4.51
C VAL A 49 4.75 5.11 3.28
N PHE A 50 3.46 4.82 3.43
CA PHE A 50 2.44 5.13 2.45
C PHE A 50 1.62 6.33 2.88
N GLU A 51 1.28 7.19 1.93
CA GLU A 51 0.34 8.29 2.15
C GLU A 51 -0.99 7.95 1.49
N LYS A 52 -2.04 7.90 2.31
CA LYS A 52 -3.41 7.73 1.85
C LYS A 52 -4.05 9.10 1.71
N ILE A 53 -4.46 9.45 0.50
CA ILE A 53 -5.12 10.72 0.17
C ILE A 53 -6.40 10.48 -0.66
N GLY A 54 -7.27 11.48 -0.73
CA GLY A 54 -8.55 11.41 -1.45
C GLY A 54 -9.74 11.18 -0.53
N ASN A 55 -10.91 10.88 -1.09
CA ASN A 55 -12.14 10.63 -0.33
C ASN A 55 -12.78 9.30 -0.74
N GLN A 56 -13.66 8.75 0.11
CA GLN A 56 -14.25 7.42 -0.14
C GLN A 56 -15.10 7.34 -1.41
N GLU A 57 -15.70 8.45 -1.85
CA GLU A 57 -16.62 8.46 -2.99
C GLU A 57 -15.96 8.02 -4.30
N ASN A 58 -14.66 8.27 -4.47
CA ASN A 58 -13.90 7.92 -5.68
C ASN A 58 -12.78 6.89 -5.41
N GLY A 59 -12.73 6.32 -4.20
CA GLY A 59 -11.60 5.53 -3.73
C GLY A 59 -10.40 6.39 -3.32
N TYR A 60 -9.36 5.74 -2.83
CA TYR A 60 -8.17 6.41 -2.30
C TYR A 60 -7.00 6.29 -3.26
N THR A 61 -6.22 7.38 -3.35
CA THR A 61 -4.88 7.28 -3.91
C THR A 61 -3.93 6.90 -2.79
N ILE A 62 -3.23 5.79 -2.98
CA ILE A 62 -2.17 5.33 -2.09
C ILE A 62 -0.84 5.71 -2.74
N LYS A 63 -0.03 6.52 -2.05
CA LYS A 63 1.31 6.91 -2.51
C LYS A 63 2.38 6.17 -1.74
N SER A 64 3.45 5.77 -2.43
CA SER A 64 4.68 5.28 -1.81
C SER A 64 5.81 6.25 -2.10
N PHE A 65 6.41 6.80 -1.04
CA PHE A 65 7.52 7.75 -1.14
C PHE A 65 7.21 8.94 -2.08
N GLY A 66 6.01 9.52 -1.92
CA GLY A 66 5.51 10.65 -2.70
C GLY A 66 4.86 10.31 -4.05
N SER A 67 5.12 9.12 -4.61
CA SER A 67 4.61 8.70 -5.91
C SER A 67 3.30 7.90 -5.78
N PRO A 68 2.27 8.17 -6.60
CA PRO A 68 1.02 7.39 -6.58
C PRO A 68 1.26 5.96 -7.07
N THR A 69 0.45 5.03 -6.56
CA THR A 69 0.53 3.62 -6.93
C THR A 69 -0.49 3.24 -8.00
N ALA A 70 -0.15 2.24 -8.81
CA ALA A 70 -1.01 1.66 -9.82
C ALA A 70 -0.87 0.14 -9.87
N HIS A 71 -1.93 -0.52 -10.33
CA HIS A 71 -1.93 -1.93 -10.71
C HIS A 71 -1.67 -2.07 -12.21
N ILE A 72 -0.55 -2.65 -12.59
CA ILE A 72 -0.11 -2.84 -13.97
C ILE A 72 0.41 -4.26 -14.11
N ASP A 73 -0.12 -5.02 -15.08
CA ASP A 73 0.31 -6.38 -15.43
C ASP A 73 0.42 -7.34 -14.22
N GLY A 74 -0.54 -7.28 -13.28
CA GLY A 74 -0.55 -8.13 -12.09
C GLY A 74 0.37 -7.66 -10.96
N LEU A 75 1.03 -6.52 -11.12
CA LEU A 75 1.96 -5.94 -10.15
C LEU A 75 1.43 -4.62 -9.59
N VAL A 76 1.77 -4.32 -8.33
CA VAL A 76 1.60 -2.99 -7.77
C VAL A 76 2.91 -2.22 -7.94
N VAL A 77 2.83 -1.04 -8.54
CA VAL A 77 4.00 -0.18 -8.82
C VAL A 77 3.75 1.25 -8.38
N ALA A 78 4.79 1.99 -8.04
CA ALA A 78 4.78 3.43 -7.87
C ALA A 78 5.10 4.10 -9.20
N LEU A 79 4.24 5.03 -9.63
CA LEU A 79 4.39 5.81 -10.86
C LEU A 79 5.29 7.01 -10.57
N LEU A 80 6.49 7.03 -11.18
CA LEU A 80 7.41 8.17 -11.06
C LEU A 80 7.11 9.28 -12.09
N ILE A 81 6.34 8.95 -13.13
CA ILE A 81 5.86 9.85 -14.17
C ILE A 81 4.41 9.49 -14.52
N ASP A 82 3.63 10.48 -14.95
CA ASP A 82 2.18 10.34 -15.21
C ASP A 82 1.89 9.83 -16.63
N TYR A 83 2.38 8.64 -16.98
CA TYR A 83 2.10 8.02 -18.30
C TYR A 83 0.81 7.18 -18.29
N VAL A 84 0.35 6.76 -17.12
CA VAL A 84 -0.95 6.10 -16.89
C VAL A 84 -1.62 6.68 -15.64
N PRO A 85 -2.95 6.62 -15.54
CA PRO A 85 -3.65 7.03 -14.33
C PRO A 85 -3.27 6.16 -13.13
N ALA A 86 -3.17 6.78 -11.95
CA ALA A 86 -3.05 6.06 -10.69
C ALA A 86 -4.30 5.20 -10.42
N THR A 87 -4.11 4.04 -9.81
CA THR A 87 -5.23 3.19 -9.40
C THR A 87 -5.93 3.82 -8.19
N GLN A 88 -7.26 3.88 -8.26
CA GLN A 88 -8.09 4.23 -7.10
C GLN A 88 -8.36 2.98 -6.28
N TRP A 89 -7.88 2.98 -5.04
CA TRP A 89 -7.93 1.83 -4.14
C TRP A 89 -9.10 1.94 -3.18
N ILE A 90 -9.84 0.84 -3.03
CA ILE A 90 -10.83 0.69 -1.96
C ILE A 90 -10.10 0.08 -0.76
N VAL A 91 -10.16 0.75 0.40
CA VAL A 91 -9.56 0.27 1.65
C VAL A 91 -10.69 -0.02 2.64
N GLU A 92 -10.88 -1.29 2.95
CA GLU A 92 -11.95 -1.76 3.82
C GLU A 92 -11.40 -2.29 5.14
N GLN A 93 -12.10 -1.99 6.24
CA GLN A 93 -11.79 -2.60 7.52
C GLN A 93 -12.39 -4.01 7.54
N ILE A 94 -11.53 -5.04 7.63
CA ILE A 94 -11.96 -6.41 7.84
C ILE A 94 -12.10 -6.65 9.35
N PRO A 95 -13.28 -7.01 9.87
CA PRO A 95 -13.46 -7.31 11.29
C PRO A 95 -12.53 -8.44 11.76
N GLN A 96 -11.84 -8.25 12.89
CA GLN A 96 -10.86 -9.20 13.43
C GLN A 96 -11.39 -10.63 13.67
N GLN A 97 -12.71 -10.80 13.74
CA GLN A 97 -13.39 -12.10 13.88
C GLN A 97 -13.18 -13.08 12.71
N TYR A 98 -12.53 -12.66 11.61
CA TYR A 98 -12.18 -13.51 10.47
C TYR A 98 -10.67 -13.74 10.30
N SER A 99 -9.84 -13.26 11.24
CA SER A 99 -8.38 -13.46 11.20
C SER A 99 -8.01 -14.86 11.71
N CYS A 100 -7.90 -15.80 10.77
CA CYS A 100 -7.19 -17.09 10.83
C CYS A 100 -6.82 -17.61 12.23
N THR A 101 -7.69 -18.42 12.82
CA THR A 101 -7.30 -19.34 13.89
C THR A 101 -6.32 -20.35 13.30
N LYS A 102 -5.05 -20.21 13.65
CA LYS A 102 -4.03 -21.24 13.43
C LYS A 102 -4.42 -22.45 14.29
N MET A 103 -5.15 -23.41 13.73
CA MET A 103 -5.29 -24.73 14.34
C MET A 103 -3.95 -25.46 14.16
N SER A 104 -3.17 -25.52 15.24
CA SER A 104 -2.11 -26.51 15.38
C SER A 104 -2.76 -27.80 15.87
N ILE A 105 -2.61 -28.89 15.10
CA ILE A 105 -2.92 -30.27 15.50
C ILE A 105 -1.70 -30.81 16.24
#